data_AF-A0AAD0YUL9-F1
#
_entry.id   AF-A0AAD0YUL9-F1
#
_cell.length_a   1.000
_cell.length_b   1.000
_cell.length_c   1.000
_cell.angle_alpha   90.00
_cell.angle_beta   90.00
_cell.angle_gamma   90.00
#
_symmetry.space_group_name_H-M   'P 1'
#
loop_
_entity.id
_entity.type
_entity.pdbx_description
1 polymer ?
#
loop_
_entity_poly.entity_id
_entity_poly.type
_entity_poly.pdbx_seq_one_letter_code
_entity_poly.pdbx_strand_id
1 'polypeptide(L)'
;MYLAYYSSGYVAKNKLEKEISDYLVSIDRTSIQDKDFNSFTNSVLEKITELCKINKRCKPKEPTLWKCGTRENDYMLSGVDCVSFYFYHIKKDYREGVVFVDRIEN
;
A
#
# COMPACT_ATOMS: atom_id res chain seq x y z
N MET A 1 4.15 9.26 -10.00
CA MET A 1 3.34 9.28 -8.75
C MET A 1 2.99 7.84 -8.43
N TYR A 2 2.79 7.49 -7.17
CA TYR A 2 2.40 6.14 -6.76
C TYR A 2 1.00 6.12 -6.15
N LEU A 3 0.30 5.00 -6.32
CA LEU A 3 -0.94 4.68 -5.63
C LEU A 3 -0.69 3.53 -4.68
N ALA A 4 -0.91 3.76 -3.38
CA ALA A 4 -1.01 2.67 -2.42
C ALA A 4 -2.34 1.94 -2.64
N TYR A 5 -2.31 0.62 -2.73
CA TYR A 5 -3.47 -0.18 -3.11
C TYR A 5 -3.57 -1.47 -2.30
N TYR A 6 -4.63 -1.57 -1.50
CA TYR A 6 -5.02 -2.80 -0.82
C TYR A 6 -5.78 -3.69 -1.81
N SER A 7 -5.09 -4.69 -2.37
CA SER A 7 -5.70 -5.57 -3.37
C SER A 7 -6.62 -6.61 -2.76
N SER A 8 -6.15 -7.27 -1.70
CA SER A 8 -6.89 -8.35 -1.05
C SER A 8 -6.30 -8.65 0.32
N GLY A 9 -7.13 -9.21 1.20
CA GLY A 9 -6.71 -9.72 2.49
C GLY A 9 -7.29 -11.11 2.73
N TYR A 10 -6.55 -11.93 3.48
CA TYR A 10 -7.07 -13.16 4.05
C TYR A 10 -7.68 -12.88 5.43
N VAL A 11 -8.52 -13.79 5.90
CA VAL A 11 -9.05 -13.72 7.27
C VAL A 11 -7.88 -13.71 8.26
N ALA A 12 -7.79 -12.66 9.08
CA ALA A 12 -6.75 -12.52 10.08
C ALA A 12 -6.84 -13.65 11.12
N LYS A 13 -5.71 -14.34 11.36
CA LYS A 13 -5.63 -15.49 12.27
C LYS A 13 -5.32 -15.09 13.70
N ASN A 14 -4.83 -13.87 13.90
CA ASN A 14 -4.41 -13.34 15.19
C ASN A 14 -4.53 -11.81 15.23
N LYS A 15 -4.31 -11.24 16.41
CA LYS A 15 -4.42 -9.79 16.66
C LYS A 15 -3.44 -8.96 15.81
N LEU A 16 -2.19 -9.43 15.64
CA LEU A 16 -1.19 -8.74 14.82
C LEU A 16 -1.64 -8.61 13.36
N GLU A 17 -2.11 -9.71 12.75
CA GLU A 17 -2.59 -9.71 11.37
C GLU A 17 -3.79 -8.80 11.18
N LYS A 18 -4.70 -8.75 12.18
CA LYS A 18 -5.83 -7.84 12.15
C LYS A 18 -5.36 -6.38 12.17
N GLU A 19 -4.47 -6.02 13.09
CA GLU A 19 -3.96 -4.64 13.21
C GLU A 19 -3.17 -4.19 11.97
N ILE A 20 -2.37 -5.09 11.38
CA ILE A 20 -1.69 -4.81 10.12
C ILE A 20 -2.70 -4.58 8.99
N SER A 21 -3.71 -5.44 8.88
CA SER A 21 -4.74 -5.27 7.85
C SER A 21 -5.53 -3.98 8.03
N ASP A 22 -5.96 -3.67 9.26
CA ASP A 22 -6.69 -2.43 9.56
C ASP A 22 -5.84 -1.19 9.20
N TYR A 23 -4.54 -1.22 9.52
CA TYR A 23 -3.61 -0.16 9.15
C TYR A 23 -3.49 -0.01 7.62
N LEU A 24 -3.27 -1.10 6.89
CA LEU A 24 -3.11 -1.03 5.43
C LEU A 24 -4.40 -0.61 4.73
N VAL A 25 -5.56 -1.00 5.23
CA VAL A 25 -6.86 -0.49 4.76
C VAL A 25 -6.98 1.02 5.00
N SER A 26 -6.48 1.53 6.14
CA SER A 26 -6.55 2.96 6.46
C SER A 26 -5.73 3.85 5.52
N ILE A 27 -4.72 3.28 4.85
CA ILE A 27 -3.88 3.99 3.86
C ILE A 27 -4.17 3.55 2.41
N ASP A 28 -5.21 2.74 2.19
CA ASP A 28 -5.64 2.36 0.85
C ASP A 28 -5.96 3.59 0.00
N ARG A 29 -5.65 3.52 -1.29
CA ARG A 29 -5.83 4.59 -2.29
C ARG A 29 -5.09 5.90 -1.99
N THR A 30 -4.10 5.87 -1.11
CA THR A 30 -3.24 7.04 -0.87
C THR A 30 -2.41 7.34 -2.11
N SER A 31 -2.47 8.59 -2.59
CA SER A 31 -1.63 9.09 -3.68
C SER A 31 -0.33 9.66 -3.12
N ILE A 32 0.80 9.16 -3.61
CA ILE A 32 2.13 9.45 -3.08
C ILE A 32 2.97 10.07 -4.20
N GLN A 33 3.54 11.25 -3.96
CA GLN A 33 4.43 11.87 -4.94
C GLN A 33 5.72 11.06 -5.06
N ASP A 34 6.35 11.05 -6.24
CA ASP A 34 7.55 10.24 -6.49
C ASP A 34 8.69 10.58 -5.53
N LYS A 35 8.85 11.88 -5.21
CA LYS A 35 9.84 12.38 -4.25
C LYS A 35 9.63 11.86 -2.82
N ASP A 36 8.38 11.52 -2.47
CA ASP A 36 7.96 11.11 -1.13
C ASP A 36 7.77 9.58 -1.03
N PHE A 37 8.00 8.85 -2.13
CA PHE A 37 7.76 7.41 -2.18
C PHE A 37 8.58 6.65 -1.14
N ASN A 38 9.90 6.88 -1.10
CA ASN A 38 10.79 6.19 -0.18
C ASN A 38 10.47 6.47 1.29
N SER A 39 10.16 7.73 1.64
CA SER A 39 9.80 8.09 3.02
C SER A 39 8.47 7.47 3.41
N PHE A 40 7.48 7.48 2.50
CA PHE A 40 6.18 6.83 2.72
C PHE A 40 6.35 5.33 2.95
N THR A 41 7.04 4.61 2.06
CA THR A 41 7.22 3.16 2.19
C THR A 41 8.00 2.80 3.46
N ASN A 42 9.03 3.56 3.82
CA ASN A 42 9.76 3.33 5.06
C ASN A 42 8.85 3.47 6.29
N SER A 43 7.97 4.49 6.30
CA SER A 43 7.00 4.65 7.40
C SER A 43 6.02 3.48 7.51
N VAL A 44 5.63 2.87 6.38
CA VAL A 44 4.79 1.65 6.35
C VAL A 44 5.53 0.46 6.97
N LEU A 45 6.79 0.25 6.58
CA LEU A 45 7.63 -0.84 7.12
C LEU A 45 7.88 -0.68 8.62
N GLU A 46 8.19 0.55 9.05
CA GLU A 46 8.37 0.90 10.46
C GLU A 46 7.09 0.67 11.25
N LYS A 47 5.93 1.10 10.73
CA LYS A 47 4.66 0.91 11.41
C LYS A 47 4.32 -0.56 11.63
N ILE A 48 4.54 -1.41 10.63
CA ILE A 48 4.33 -2.86 10.76
C ILE A 48 5.32 -3.46 11.77
N THR A 49 6.57 -2.99 11.78
CA THR A 49 7.58 -3.42 12.75
C THR A 49 7.18 -3.04 14.18
N GLU A 50 6.60 -1.86 14.39
CA GLU A 50 6.04 -1.45 15.69
C GLU A 50 4.88 -2.34 16.12
N LEU A 51 3.94 -2.66 15.21
CA LEU A 51 2.84 -3.57 15.50
C LEU A 51 3.34 -4.96 15.95
N CYS A 52 4.43 -5.45 15.34
CA CYS A 52 5.07 -6.69 15.79
C CYS A 52 5.61 -6.58 17.23
N LYS A 53 6.23 -5.44 17.59
CA LYS A 53 6.74 -5.19 18.96
C LYS A 53 5.63 -5.11 20.00
N ILE A 54 4.46 -4.57 19.64
CA ILE A 54 3.27 -4.49 20.51
C ILE A 54 2.68 -5.89 20.71
N ASN A 55 2.58 -6.69 19.65
CA ASN A 55 1.96 -8.01 19.66
C ASN A 55 2.96 -9.15 19.88
N LYS A 56 3.77 -9.09 20.95
CA LYS A 56 4.88 -10.02 21.23
C LYS A 56 4.53 -11.52 21.27
N ARG A 57 3.25 -11.86 21.42
CA ARG A 57 2.76 -13.26 21.44
C ARG A 57 2.44 -13.81 20.04
N CYS A 58 2.41 -12.96 19.02
CA CYS A 58 2.17 -13.37 17.63
C CYS A 58 3.52 -13.61 16.93
N LYS A 59 3.53 -14.47 15.90
CA LYS A 59 4.72 -14.62 15.04
C LYS A 59 4.98 -13.27 14.35
N PRO A 60 6.18 -12.68 14.51
CA PRO A 60 6.50 -11.40 13.88
C PRO A 60 6.46 -11.53 12.35
N LYS A 61 6.10 -10.43 11.69
CA LYS A 61 6.18 -10.26 10.24
C LYS A 61 7.43 -9.45 9.93
N GLU A 62 8.06 -9.73 8.80
CA GLU A 62 9.30 -9.08 8.37
C GLU A 62 9.01 -8.30 7.08
N PRO A 63 8.39 -7.11 7.20
CA PRO A 63 7.92 -6.38 6.04
C PRO A 63 9.10 -5.89 5.21
N THR A 64 9.04 -6.13 3.90
CA THR A 64 10.02 -5.62 2.93
C THR A 64 9.31 -5.09 1.70
N LEU A 65 9.98 -4.19 0.97
CA LEU A 65 9.49 -3.73 -0.32
C LEU A 65 10.08 -4.63 -1.41
N TRP A 66 9.22 -5.32 -2.15
CA TRP A 66 9.64 -6.15 -3.27
C TRP A 66 9.19 -5.51 -4.59
N LYS A 67 10.11 -5.43 -5.54
CA LYS A 67 9.81 -4.94 -6.89
C LYS A 67 8.98 -6.00 -7.61
N CYS A 68 7.77 -5.66 -8.04
CA CYS A 68 6.82 -6.63 -8.58
C CYS A 68 5.93 -5.98 -9.65
N GLY A 69 5.19 -6.78 -10.43
CA GLY A 69 4.20 -6.28 -11.38
C GLY A 69 4.69 -6.27 -12.84
N THR A 70 3.85 -5.74 -13.72
CA THR A 70 4.10 -5.70 -15.18
C THR A 70 4.84 -4.44 -15.61
N ARG A 71 4.98 -3.45 -14.73
CA ARG A 71 5.69 -2.19 -14.98
C ARG A 71 6.99 -2.14 -14.21
N GLU A 72 7.97 -1.45 -14.79
CA GLU A 72 9.31 -1.34 -14.22
C GLU A 72 9.39 -0.65 -12.86
N ASN A 73 8.33 0.00 -12.38
CA ASN A 73 8.33 0.77 -11.13
C ASN A 73 7.20 0.35 -10.18
N ASP A 74 6.57 -0.79 -10.38
CA ASP A 74 5.58 -1.27 -9.42
C ASP A 74 6.28 -2.01 -8.26
N TYR A 75 5.72 -1.87 -7.06
CA TYR A 75 6.22 -2.52 -5.86
C TYR A 75 5.09 -3.18 -5.09
N MET A 76 5.40 -4.19 -4.29
CA MET A 76 4.49 -4.73 -3.29
C MET A 76 5.15 -4.84 -1.93
N LEU A 77 4.31 -4.83 -0.91
CA LEU A 77 4.69 -5.23 0.42
C LEU A 77 4.86 -6.75 0.45
N SER A 78 6.04 -7.21 0.84
CA SER A 78 6.39 -8.62 1.05
C SER A 78 6.64 -8.90 2.53
N GLY A 79 6.63 -10.17 2.93
CA GLY A 79 6.82 -10.60 4.32
C GLY A 79 5.58 -10.43 5.23
N VAL A 80 4.45 -10.01 4.66
CA VAL A 80 3.14 -9.92 5.32
C VAL A 80 2.14 -10.78 4.54
N ASP A 81 2.09 -12.07 4.88
CA ASP A 81 1.30 -13.10 4.18
C ASP A 81 -0.22 -12.96 4.29
N CYS A 82 -0.72 -12.16 5.24
CA CYS A 82 -2.16 -11.97 5.44
C CYS A 82 -2.81 -10.95 4.48
N VAL A 83 -2.02 -10.21 3.71
CA VAL A 83 -2.49 -9.13 2.83
C VAL A 83 -1.67 -9.06 1.53
N SER A 84 -2.32 -8.64 0.45
CA SER A 84 -1.65 -8.27 -0.80
C SER A 84 -1.79 -6.76 -0.98
N PHE A 85 -0.68 -6.04 -0.77
CA PHE A 85 -0.64 -4.58 -0.79
C PHE A 85 0.41 -4.10 -1.80
N TYR A 86 0.01 -3.20 -2.68
CA TYR A 86 0.79 -2.75 -3.82
C TYR A 86 1.01 -1.24 -3.79
N PHE A 87 2.11 -0.83 -4.43
CA PHE A 87 2.38 0.54 -4.80
C PHE A 87 2.52 0.60 -6.32
N TYR A 88 1.47 1.04 -7.00
CA TYR A 88 1.46 1.14 -8.45
C TYR A 88 2.01 2.48 -8.90
N HIS A 89 3.02 2.46 -9.78
CA HIS A 89 3.52 3.68 -10.39
C HIS A 89 2.55 4.14 -11.49
N ILE A 90 1.95 5.29 -11.25
CA ILE A 90 1.12 6.02 -12.19
C ILE A 90 2.06 6.86 -13.06
N LYS A 91 2.29 6.39 -14.30
CA LYS A 91 2.84 7.23 -15.37
C LYS A 91 1.80 8.33 -15.67
N LYS A 92 2.20 9.59 -15.54
CA LYS A 92 1.39 10.71 -16.00
C LYS A 92 1.39 10.71 -17.53
N ASP A 93 0.31 10.22 -18.14
CA ASP A 93 -0.12 10.70 -19.47
C ASP A 93 -1.16 11.82 -19.31
N TYR A 94 -1.02 12.63 -18.25
CA TYR A 94 -1.80 13.85 -18.11
C TYR A 94 -1.31 14.85 -19.17
N ARG A 95 -2.05 14.95 -20.27
CA ARG A 95 -2.04 16.17 -21.08
C ARG A 95 -2.69 17.25 -20.23
N GLU A 96 -1.92 18.26 -19.82
CA GLU A 96 -2.48 19.49 -19.26
C GLU A 96 -3.56 20.02 -20.25
N GLY A 97 -4.80 20.18 -19.80
CA GLY A 97 -5.89 20.78 -20.59
C GLY A 97 -7.16 19.94 -20.82
N VAL A 98 -7.27 18.71 -20.29
CA VAL A 98 -8.55 17.96 -20.41
C VAL A 98 -9.48 18.34 -19.26
N VAL A 99 -10.45 19.20 -19.55
CA VAL A 99 -11.62 19.46 -18.70
C VAL A 99 -12.61 18.31 -18.90
N PHE A 100 -12.87 17.53 -17.86
CA PHE A 100 -13.98 16.58 -17.86
C PHE A 100 -15.28 17.35 -17.67
N VAL A 101 -16.08 17.45 -18.73
CA VAL A 101 -17.45 17.95 -18.63
C VAL A 101 -18.33 16.74 -18.39
N ASP A 102 -18.81 16.57 -17.16
CA ASP A 102 -19.90 15.62 -16.88
C ASP A 102 -21.15 16.14 -17.59
N ARG A 103 -21.47 15.56 -18.74
CA ARG A 103 -22.82 15.70 -19.31
C ARG A 103 -23.77 14.88 -18.45
N ILE A 104 -24.47 15.56 -17.55
CA ILE A 104 -25.74 15.07 -17.03
C ILE A 104 -26.76 15.36 -18.14
N GLU A 105 -27.10 14.35 -18.92
CA GLU A 105 -28.31 14.40 -19.75
C GLU A 105 -29.51 14.15 -18.84
N ASN A 106 -30.43 15.13 -18.83
CA ASN A 106 -31.69 15.13 -18.08
C ASN A 106 -32.70 14.11 -18.65
#